data_AF-A0A0A9GBV4-F1
#
_entry.id   AF-A0A0A9GBV4-F1
#
_cell.length_a   1.000
_cell.length_b   1.000
_cell.length_c   1.000
_cell.angle_alpha   90.00
_cell.angle_beta   90.00
_cell.angle_gamma   90.00
#
_symmetry.space_group_name_H-M   'P 1'
#
loop_
_entity.id
_entity.type
_entity.pdbx_description
1 polymer ?
#
loop_
_entity_poly.entity_id
_entity_poly.type
_entity_poly.pdbx_seq_one_letter_code
_entity_poly.pdbx_strand_id
1 'polypeptide(L)' 'MFWALFVLGHDCGHGSFSDSGLLNSVVGHLLHSFILVPYNGWRISHRTHHQNHGHIERDESWHPVSSGFHM' A
#
# COMPACT_ATOMS: atom_id res chain seq x y z
N MET A 1 15.56 10.28 -0.21
CA MET A 1 15.26 9.71 -1.55
C MET A 1 14.22 8.60 -1.49
N PHE A 2 14.33 7.62 -0.58
CA PHE A 2 13.36 6.53 -0.40
C PHE A 2 11.89 6.98 -0.41
N TRP A 3 11.51 7.89 0.50
CA TRP A 3 10.12 8.31 0.65
C TRP A 3 9.53 9.02 -0.57
N ALA A 4 10.36 9.74 -1.33
CA ALA A 4 9.90 10.38 -2.57
C ALA A 4 9.54 9.34 -3.65
N LEU A 5 10.36 8.30 -3.79
CA LEU A 5 10.08 7.18 -4.69
C LEU A 5 8.86 6.38 -4.24
N PHE A 6 8.71 6.19 -2.93
CA PHE A 6 7.54 5.53 -2.34
C PHE A 6 6.25 6.32 -2.61
N VAL A 7 6.23 7.64 -2.40
CA VAL A 7 5.05 8.49 -2.64
C VAL A 7 4.63 8.45 -4.12
N LEU A 8 5.59 8.58 -5.04
CA LEU A 8 5.28 8.51 -6.48
C LEU A 8 4.77 7.12 -6.90
N GLY A 9 5.38 6.05 -6.39
CA GLY A 9 4.89 4.69 -6.62
C GLY A 9 3.53 4.44 -5.97
N HIS A 10 3.25 5.09 -4.84
CA HIS A 10 1.96 5.05 -4.18
C HIS A 10 0.86 5.71 -5.02
N ASP A 11 1.15 6.87 -5.60
CA ASP A 11 0.20 7.56 -6.50
C ASP A 11 -0.06 6.75 -7.77
N CYS A 12 0.95 6.02 -8.27
CA CYS A 12 0.75 5.02 -9.32
C CYS A 12 -0.19 3.88 -8.87
N GLY A 13 -0.06 3.43 -7.62
CA GLY A 13 -0.92 2.40 -7.02
C GLY A 13 -2.38 2.80 -6.90
N HIS A 14 -2.64 4.08 -6.63
CA HIS A 14 -3.98 4.69 -6.64
C HIS A 14 -4.50 5.03 -8.02
N GLY A 15 -3.61 5.10 -9.01
CA GLY A 15 -3.93 5.56 -10.36
C GLY A 15 -4.07 7.07 -10.49
N SER A 16 -3.66 7.85 -9.48
CA SER A 16 -3.69 9.32 -9.49
C SER A 16 -2.48 9.95 -10.18
N PHE A 17 -1.43 9.17 -10.46
CA PHE A 17 -0.24 9.65 -11.16
C PHE A 17 -0.50 9.95 -12.66
N SER A 18 -1.39 9.21 -13.31
CA SER A 18 -1.76 9.38 -14.72
C SER A 18 -3.12 8.76 -15.04
N ASP A 19 -3.82 9.26 -16.06
CA ASP A 19 -5.03 8.64 -16.60
C ASP A 19 -4.78 7.25 -17.24
N SER A 20 -3.52 6.93 -17.59
CA SER A 20 -3.17 5.64 -18.19
C SER A 20 -2.80 4.59 -17.14
N GLY A 21 -3.66 3.59 -16.98
CA GLY A 21 -3.42 2.47 -16.05
C GLY A 21 -2.16 1.65 -16.37
N LEU A 22 -1.78 1.55 -17.66
CA LEU A 22 -0.54 0.89 -18.06
C LEU A 22 0.67 1.71 -17.62
N LEU A 23 0.64 3.04 -17.81
CA LEU A 23 1.73 3.92 -17.40
C LEU A 23 1.93 3.87 -15.89
N ASN A 24 0.85 3.95 -15.11
CA ASN A 24 0.90 3.78 -13.65
C ASN A 24 1.51 2.43 -13.27
N SER A 25 1.14 1.36 -13.96
CA SER A 25 1.68 0.03 -13.68
C SER A 25 3.18 -0.05 -13.95
N VAL A 26 3.66 0.49 -15.08
CA VAL A 26 5.09 0.48 -15.42
C VAL A 26 5.90 1.35 -14.46
N VAL A 27 5.47 2.60 -14.24
CA VAL A 27 6.18 3.55 -13.37
C VAL A 27 6.19 3.06 -11.93
N GLY A 28 5.08 2.54 -11.42
CA GLY A 28 5.01 1.97 -10.07
C GLY A 28 5.97 0.81 -9.87
N HIS A 29 6.06 -0.13 -10.82
CA HIS A 29 7.04 -1.22 -10.74
C HIS A 29 8.49 -0.69 -10.75
N LEU A 30 8.81 0.28 -11.61
CA LEU A 30 10.16 0.86 -11.67
C LEU A 30 10.53 1.52 -10.34
N LEU A 31 9.70 2.44 -9.85
CA LEU A 31 9.96 3.21 -8.63
C LEU A 31 10.10 2.31 -7.40
N HIS A 32 9.17 1.38 -7.21
CA HIS A 32 9.19 0.48 -6.05
C HIS A 32 10.32 -0.56 -6.13
N SER A 33 10.77 -0.96 -7.34
CA SER A 33 11.94 -1.83 -7.49
C SER A 33 13.21 -1.18 -6.95
N PHE A 34 13.40 0.13 -7.16
CA PHE A 34 14.57 0.86 -6.64
C PHE A 34 14.62 0.94 -5.11
N ILE A 35 13.50 0.71 -4.44
CA ILE A 35 13.39 0.70 -2.98
C ILE A 35 13.06 -0.69 -2.42
N LEU A 36 13.19 -1.73 -3.24
CA LEU A 36 12.96 -3.14 -2.88
C LEU A 36 11.55 -3.42 -2.33
N VAL A 37 10.55 -2.64 -2.75
CA VAL A 37 9.15 -2.87 -2.44
C VAL A 37 8.52 -3.65 -3.61
N PRO A 38 7.89 -4.81 -3.40
CA PRO A 38 7.21 -5.53 -4.47
C PRO A 38 5.91 -4.82 -4.84
N TYR A 39 5.94 -4.02 -5.92
CA TYR A 39 4.84 -3.11 -6.28
C TYR A 39 3.46 -3.79 -6.38
N ASN A 40 3.33 -4.92 -7.07
CA ASN A 40 2.02 -5.54 -7.25
C ASN A 40 1.44 -6.08 -5.93
N GLY A 41 2.27 -6.70 -5.09
CA GLY A 41 1.85 -7.17 -3.76
C GLY A 41 1.46 -6.01 -2.87
N TRP A 42 2.31 -4.97 -2.83
CA TRP A 42 2.05 -3.74 -2.10
C TRP A 42 0.77 -3.04 -2.56
N ARG A 43 0.52 -2.93 -3.88
CA ARG A 43 -0.69 -2.29 -4.42
C ARG A 43 -1.96 -3.00 -3.95
N ILE A 44 -1.94 -4.33 -3.90
CA ILE A 44 -3.09 -5.13 -3.44
C ILE A 44 -3.30 -4.96 -1.94
N SER A 45 -2.24 -5.10 -1.13
CA SER A 45 -2.36 -4.92 0.33
C SER A 45 -2.79 -3.49 0.66
N HIS A 46 -2.18 -2.49 0.03
CA HIS A 46 -2.52 -1.08 0.22
C HIS A 46 -3.98 -0.76 -0.10
N ARG A 47 -4.53 -1.37 -1.16
CA ARG A 47 -5.97 -1.27 -1.45
C ARG A 47 -6.82 -1.90 -0.34
N THR A 48 -6.43 -3.07 0.16
CA THR A 48 -7.10 -3.75 1.27
C THR A 48 -7.04 -2.90 2.55
N HIS A 49 -5.88 -2.31 2.86
CA HIS A 49 -5.72 -1.35 3.95
C HIS A 49 -6.70 -0.20 3.85
N HIS A 50 -6.76 0.49 2.70
CA HIS A 50 -7.71 1.60 2.54
C HIS A 50 -9.18 1.17 2.65
N GLN A 51 -9.52 -0.05 2.23
CA GLN A 51 -10.88 -0.57 2.36
C GLN A 51 -11.25 -0.92 3.81
N ASN A 52 -10.27 -1.31 4.63
CA ASN A 52 -10.48 -1.83 5.98
C ASN A 52 -9.89 -0.93 7.07
N HIS A 53 -9.42 0.28 6.75
CA HIS A 53 -8.72 1.13 7.71
C HIS A 53 -9.59 1.44 8.93
N GLY A 54 -9.11 1.10 10.12
CA GLY A 54 -9.84 1.23 11.37
C GLY A 54 -10.89 0.15 11.64
N HIS A 55 -10.98 -0.89 10.80
CA HIS A 55 -11.88 -2.02 11.02
C HIS A 55 -11.30 -3.00 12.03
N ILE A 56 -12.00 -3.20 13.15
CA ILE A 56 -11.57 -4.02 14.30
C ILE A 56 -11.01 -5.40 13.92
N GLU A 57 -11.66 -6.09 12.97
CA GLU A 57 -11.28 -7.45 12.58
C GLU A 57 -10.50 -7.57 11.26
N ARG A 58 -10.49 -6.51 10.44
CA ARG A 58 -10.07 -6.61 9.03
C ARG A 58 -8.97 -5.63 8.66
N ASP A 59 -8.63 -4.68 9.53
CA ASP A 59 -7.46 -3.84 9.34
C ASP A 59 -6.21 -4.72 9.44
N GLU A 60 -5.38 -4.69 8.41
CA GLU A 60 -4.16 -5.48 8.32
C GLU A 60 -3.01 -4.91 9.18
N SER A 61 -3.12 -3.65 9.60
CA SER A 61 -2.07 -2.92 10.31
C SER A 61 -2.22 -2.91 11.83
N TRP A 62 -3.44 -3.03 12.33
CA TRP A 62 -3.73 -2.92 13.75
C TRP A 62 -5.04 -3.62 14.15
N HIS A 63 -5.04 -4.27 15.31
CA HIS A 63 -6.24 -4.77 15.95
C HIS A 63 -6.22 -4.42 17.46
N PRO A 64 -7.37 -4.25 18.11
CA PRO A 64 -7.41 -4.02 19.55
C PRO A 64 -6.94 -5.28 20.32
N VAL A 65 -6.32 -5.06 21.47
CA VAL A 65 -6.04 -6.13 22.44
C VAL A 65 -7.34 -6.45 23.18
N SER A 66 -7.75 -7.71 23.20
CA SER A 66 -8.97 -8.12 23.92
C SER A 66 -8.69 -8.28 25.43
N SER A 67 -9.66 -7.91 26.25
CA SER A 67 -9.57 -7.90 27.73
C SER A 67 -9.34 -9.28 28.37
N GLY A 68 -9.30 -10.36 27.58
CA GLY A 68 -8.97 -11.71 28.03
C GLY A 68 -7.48 -12.06 27.92
N PHE A 69 -6.67 -11.22 27.28
CA PHE A 69 -5.22 -11.40 27.17
C PHE A 69 -4.52 -10.66 28.33
N HIS A 70 -4.82 -11.06 29.55
CA HIS A 70 -3.98 -10.75 30.70
C HIS A 70 -3.18 -12.03 31.01
N MET A 71 -1.87 -12.00 30.77
CA MET A 71 -0.93 -12.97 31.35
C MET A 71 -0.79 -12.75 32.85
#